data_AF-A0A0V8HTL0-F1
#
_entry.id   AF-A0A0V8HTL0-F1
#
_cell.length_a   1.000
_cell.length_b   1.000
_cell.length_c   1.000
_cell.angle_alpha   90.00
_cell.angle_beta   90.00
_cell.angle_gamma   90.00
#
_symmetry.space_group_name_H-M   'P 1'
#
loop_
_entity.id
_entity.type
_entity.pdbx_description
1 polymer ?
#
loop_
_entity_poly.entity_id
_entity_poly.type
_entity_poly.pdbx_seq_one_letter_code
_entity_poly.pdbx_strand_id
1 'polypeptide(L)'
;MQSSTQEPLALTQSSARFSSDWISARFWKDRTTGQLTIAADGRLWNLEPEQPELLDKVVDPATVKDAEFNAHLKILLVPRAHEIAGTSFFRLSHP
;
A
#
# COMPACT_ATOMS: atom_id res chain seq x y z
N MET A 1 -18.29 28.67 -45.66
CA MET A 1 -17.08 28.65 -44.80
C MET A 1 -17.61 28.37 -43.38
N GLN A 2 -17.78 27.09 -43.00
CA GLN A 2 -16.76 26.22 -42.35
C GLN A 2 -16.03 26.96 -41.21
N SER A 3 -15.91 26.50 -39.97
CA SER A 3 -16.50 25.43 -39.16
C SER A 3 -16.12 25.76 -37.71
N SER A 4 -16.93 25.30 -36.76
CA SER A 4 -16.70 25.35 -35.31
C SER A 4 -15.29 24.94 -34.90
N THR A 5 -14.69 25.71 -33.98
CA THR A 5 -13.53 25.33 -33.16
C THR A 5 -13.68 26.17 -31.89
N GLN A 6 -13.90 25.63 -30.69
CA GLN A 6 -13.01 24.71 -30.02
C GLN A 6 -13.74 23.89 -28.94
N GLU A 7 -13.27 22.67 -28.77
CA GLU A 7 -13.76 21.56 -27.96
C GLU A 7 -13.89 21.80 -26.45
N PRO A 8 -14.68 20.94 -25.76
CA PRO A 8 -14.93 20.98 -24.32
C PRO A 8 -13.86 20.25 -23.49
N LEU A 9 -13.82 20.58 -22.19
CA LEU A 9 -13.32 19.75 -21.07
C LEU A 9 -11.83 19.38 -21.07
N ALA A 10 -11.06 20.10 -20.25
CA ALA A 10 -10.07 19.45 -19.40
C ALA A 10 -10.19 20.04 -18.00
N LEU A 11 -11.14 19.50 -17.22
CA LEU A 11 -10.92 19.40 -15.78
C LEU A 11 -9.62 18.60 -15.66
N THR A 12 -8.49 19.29 -15.51
CA THR A 12 -7.20 18.66 -15.26
C THR A 12 -7.41 17.74 -14.07
N GLN A 13 -7.51 16.46 -14.38
CA GLN A 13 -7.65 15.38 -13.44
C GLN A 13 -6.66 15.62 -12.31
N SER A 14 -7.17 16.01 -11.16
CA SER A 14 -6.42 16.06 -9.91
C SER A 14 -6.13 14.63 -9.40
N SER A 15 -5.87 13.70 -10.32
CA SER A 15 -5.87 12.25 -10.12
C SER A 15 -4.46 11.67 -9.97
N ALA A 16 -3.41 12.50 -9.83
CA ALA A 16 -2.03 12.00 -9.89
C ALA A 16 -1.11 12.43 -8.74
N ARG A 17 -1.62 12.96 -7.61
CA ARG A 17 -0.79 13.08 -6.39
C ARG A 17 -0.66 11.79 -5.59
N PHE A 18 -1.52 10.81 -5.84
CA PHE A 18 -1.47 9.53 -5.13
C PHE A 18 -0.48 8.53 -5.76
N SER A 19 -0.10 8.69 -7.02
CA SER A 19 0.69 7.67 -7.73
C SER A 19 2.20 7.76 -7.50
N SER A 20 2.72 8.87 -6.97
CA SER A 20 4.16 9.06 -6.75
C SER A 20 4.65 8.70 -5.34
N ASP A 21 3.75 8.39 -4.40
CA ASP A 21 4.10 8.11 -3.00
C ASP A 21 4.11 6.61 -2.65
N TRP A 22 3.73 5.73 -3.58
CA TRP A 22 3.82 4.28 -3.39
C TRP A 22 5.20 3.79 -3.82
N ILE A 23 5.87 3.07 -2.92
CA ILE A 23 7.17 2.46 -3.18
C ILE A 23 7.03 0.95 -3.15
N SER A 24 7.71 0.27 -4.08
CA SER A 24 7.87 -1.18 -4.01
C SER A 24 8.66 -1.53 -2.75
N ALA A 25 8.08 -2.39 -1.92
CA ALA A 25 8.62 -2.76 -0.63
C ALA A 25 8.57 -4.26 -0.44
N ARG A 26 9.54 -4.79 0.29
CA ARG A 26 9.46 -6.13 0.86
C ARG A 26 9.02 -6.00 2.30
N PHE A 27 8.19 -6.91 2.77
CA PHE A 27 7.75 -6.91 4.16
C PHE A 27 7.65 -8.32 4.72
N TRP A 28 7.75 -8.43 6.04
CA TRP A 28 7.55 -9.65 6.79
C TRP A 28 7.01 -9.33 8.17
N LYS A 29 6.30 -10.28 8.76
CA LYS A 29 5.72 -10.13 10.10
C LYS A 29 6.60 -10.88 11.11
N ASP A 30 7.03 -10.20 12.16
CA ASP A 30 7.74 -10.84 13.27
C ASP A 30 6.79 -11.74 14.07
N ARG A 31 7.21 -12.98 14.31
CA ARG A 31 6.36 -14.00 14.96
C ARG A 31 6.19 -13.76 16.46
N THR A 32 7.13 -13.07 17.10
CA THR A 32 7.16 -12.88 18.55
C THR A 32 6.38 -11.65 18.97
N THR A 33 6.53 -10.56 18.22
CA THR A 33 5.97 -9.25 18.51
C THR A 33 4.74 -8.92 17.67
N GLY A 34 4.51 -9.64 16.57
CA GLY A 34 3.41 -9.35 15.63
C GLY A 34 3.63 -8.09 14.79
N GLN A 35 4.78 -7.43 14.92
CA GLN A 35 5.12 -6.24 14.15
C GLN A 35 5.42 -6.57 12.69
N LEU A 36 5.12 -5.64 11.81
CA LEU A 36 5.54 -5.65 10.42
C LEU A 36 6.83 -4.88 10.25
N THR A 37 7.83 -5.56 9.71
CA THR A 37 8.98 -4.87 9.14
C THR A 37 8.77 -4.69 7.65
N ILE A 38 8.90 -3.46 7.18
CA ILE A 38 8.82 -3.06 5.78
C ILE A 38 10.18 -2.52 5.37
N ALA A 39 10.70 -3.02 4.26
CA ALA A 39 11.99 -2.69 3.71
C ALA A 39 11.85 -2.18 2.27
N ALA A 40 12.23 -0.94 2.04
CA ALA A 40 12.23 -0.31 0.71
C ALA A 40 13.33 0.75 0.64
N ASP A 41 14.00 0.84 -0.51
CA ASP A 41 15.01 1.88 -0.80
C ASP A 41 16.10 2.03 0.30
N GLY A 42 16.58 0.90 0.86
CA GLY A 42 17.58 0.90 1.94
C GLY A 42 17.08 1.40 3.30
N ARG A 43 15.78 1.71 3.43
CA ARG A 43 15.12 2.09 4.68
C ARG A 43 14.30 0.93 5.24
N LEU A 44 14.18 0.91 6.57
CA LEU A 44 13.38 -0.05 7.32
C LEU A 44 12.36 0.70 8.17
N TRP A 45 11.13 0.22 8.16
CA TRP A 45 10.05 0.68 9.02
C TRP A 45 9.53 -0.51 9.83
N ASN A 46 9.47 -0.36 11.14
CA ASN A 46 8.80 -1.30 12.03
C ASN A 46 7.48 -0.67 12.47
N LEU A 47 6.37 -1.29 12.08
CA LEU A 47 5.02 -0.77 12.26
C LEU A 47 4.09 -1.87 12.73
N GLU A 48 2.97 -1.49 13.33
CA GLU A 48 1.92 -2.42 13.73
C GLU A 48 0.73 -2.33 12.76
N PRO A 49 0.12 -3.44 12.34
CA PRO A 49 -1.12 -3.38 11.60
C PRO A 49 -2.28 -2.95 12.50
N GLU A 50 -3.11 -2.02 12.04
CA GLU A 50 -4.34 -1.63 12.77
C GLU A 50 -5.34 -2.82 12.86
N GLN A 51 -5.27 -3.75 11.91
CA GLN A 51 -6.10 -4.95 11.84
C GLN A 51 -5.20 -6.19 11.69
N PRO A 52 -4.53 -6.62 12.77
CA PRO A 52 -3.57 -7.74 12.72
C PRO A 52 -4.21 -9.04 12.24
N GLU A 53 -5.47 -9.28 12.60
CA GLU A 53 -6.22 -10.50 12.27
C GLU A 53 -6.49 -10.68 10.77
N LEU A 54 -6.69 -9.59 10.03
CA LEU A 54 -6.89 -9.64 8.58
C LEU A 54 -5.56 -9.87 7.87
N LEU A 55 -4.50 -9.26 8.41
CA LEU A 55 -3.18 -9.42 7.85
C LEU A 55 -2.63 -10.84 8.07
N ASP A 56 -2.91 -11.45 9.23
CA ASP A 56 -2.53 -12.84 9.51
C ASP A 56 -3.15 -13.86 8.55
N LYS A 57 -4.30 -13.54 7.95
CA LYS A 57 -4.90 -14.39 6.91
C LYS A 57 -4.09 -14.38 5.62
N VAL A 58 -3.35 -13.31 5.34
CA VAL A 58 -2.66 -13.09 4.05
C VAL A 58 -1.15 -13.15 4.16
N VAL A 59 -0.58 -13.05 5.36
CA VAL A 59 0.86 -13.04 5.60
C VAL A 59 1.21 -14.17 6.54
N ASP A 60 1.96 -15.15 6.02
CA ASP A 60 2.61 -16.13 6.87
C ASP A 60 3.88 -15.50 7.48
N PRO A 61 4.07 -15.53 8.81
CA PRO A 61 5.20 -14.88 9.48
C PRO A 61 6.57 -15.48 9.11
N ALA A 62 6.64 -16.64 8.44
CA ALA A 62 7.89 -17.20 7.95
C ALA A 62 8.24 -16.74 6.52
N THR A 63 7.40 -15.90 5.89
CA THR A 63 7.53 -15.54 4.48
C THR A 63 7.75 -14.04 4.29
N VAL A 64 8.79 -13.68 3.53
CA VAL A 64 8.97 -12.33 3.00
C VAL A 64 8.08 -12.17 1.77
N LYS A 65 7.31 -11.08 1.72
CA LYS A 65 6.40 -10.77 0.62
C LYS A 65 6.71 -9.42 0.00
N ASP A 66 6.46 -9.31 -1.30
CA ASP A 66 6.47 -8.03 -2.01
C ASP A 66 5.12 -7.34 -1.87
N ALA A 67 5.17 -6.01 -1.73
CA ALA A 67 4.02 -5.13 -1.60
C ALA A 67 4.34 -3.75 -2.18
N GLU A 68 3.32 -2.93 -2.23
CA GLU A 68 3.49 -1.48 -2.37
C GLU A 68 3.24 -0.84 -1.00
N PHE A 69 4.07 0.11 -0.62
CA PHE A 69 3.97 0.79 0.66
C PHE A 69 3.89 2.29 0.43
N ASN A 70 2.97 2.95 1.13
CA ASN A 70 2.91 4.41 1.21
C ASN A 70 3.37 4.84 2.61
N ALA A 71 4.59 5.35 2.71
CA ALA A 71 5.19 5.72 4.00
C ALA A 71 4.50 6.93 4.66
N HIS A 72 3.98 7.85 3.86
CA HIS A 72 3.32 9.06 4.37
C HIS A 72 1.95 8.74 4.97
N LEU A 73 1.17 7.88 4.31
CA LEU A 73 -0.14 7.44 4.77
C LEU A 73 -0.08 6.21 5.70
N LYS A 74 1.08 5.56 5.78
CA LYS A 74 1.30 4.28 6.46
C LYS A 74 0.32 3.21 6.02
N ILE A 75 0.19 3.04 4.71
CA ILE A 75 -0.68 2.02 4.12
C ILE A 75 0.20 1.02 3.38
N LEU A 76 0.00 -0.25 3.70
CA LEU A 76 0.57 -1.38 2.97
C LEU A 76 -0.48 -1.95 2.00
N LEU A 77 -0.13 -2.00 0.72
CA LEU A 77 -0.91 -2.66 -0.31
C LEU A 77 -0.27 -4.02 -0.59
N VAL A 78 -0.95 -5.09 -0.17
CA VAL A 78 -0.52 -6.47 -0.40
C VAL A 78 -1.24 -7.00 -1.65
N PRO A 79 -0.54 -7.28 -2.75
CA PRO A 79 -1.15 -7.83 -3.95
C PRO A 79 -1.95 -9.09 -3.63
N ARG A 80 -3.13 -9.22 -4.24
CA ARG A 80 -4.03 -10.39 -4.10
C ARG A 80 -4.61 -10.64 -2.70
N ALA A 81 -4.27 -9.86 -1.68
CA ALA A 81 -4.81 -10.05 -0.33
C ALA A 81 -6.35 -9.93 -0.25
N HIS A 82 -6.97 -9.16 -1.15
CA HIS A 82 -8.43 -9.09 -1.26
C HIS A 82 -9.13 -10.43 -1.48
N GLU A 83 -8.46 -11.41 -2.12
CA GLU A 83 -9.03 -12.75 -2.37
C GLU A 83 -9.26 -13.54 -1.07
N ILE A 84 -8.58 -13.17 0.02
CA ILE A 84 -8.58 -13.91 1.29
C ILE A 84 -9.13 -13.05 2.45
N ALA A 85 -8.72 -11.78 2.52
CA ALA A 85 -9.08 -10.86 3.60
C ALA A 85 -10.20 -9.87 3.23
N GLY A 86 -10.67 -9.86 1.97
CA GLY A 86 -11.65 -8.90 1.48
C GLY A 86 -11.11 -7.47 1.27
N THR A 87 -9.83 -7.23 1.57
CA THR A 87 -9.11 -5.98 1.31
C THR A 87 -7.66 -6.28 0.92
N SER A 88 -7.07 -5.41 0.10
CA SER A 88 -5.62 -5.42 -0.18
C SER A 88 -4.87 -4.32 0.59
N PHE A 89 -5.59 -3.38 1.21
CA PHE A 89 -5.03 -2.23 1.89
C PHE A 89 -5.06 -2.43 3.40
N PHE A 90 -3.90 -2.34 4.03
CA PHE A 90 -3.72 -2.47 5.47
C PHE A 90 -3.13 -1.18 6.02
N ARG A 91 -3.85 -0.55 6.95
CA ARG A 91 -3.36 0.64 7.66
C ARG A 91 -2.41 0.21 8.76
N LEU A 92 -1.38 1.01 8.98
CA LEU A 92 -0.32 0.74 9.93
C LEU A 92 -0.16 1.91 10.91
N SER A 93 0.10 1.58 12.16
CA SER A 93 0.40 2.52 13.24
C SER A 93 1.85 2.39 13.68
N HIS A 94 2.34 3.42 14.37
CA HIS A 94 3.54 3.25 15.19
C HIS A 94 3.15 2.50 16.47
N PRO A 95 4.08 1.73 17.06
CA PRO A 95 3.90 1.19 18.41
C PRO A 95 3.80 2.28 19.49
#